data_AF-A0A7H2BFF7-F1
#
_entry.id   AF-A0A7H2BFF7-F1
#
_cell.length_a   1.000
_cell.length_b   1.000
_cell.length_c   1.000
_cell.angle_alpha   90.00
_cell.angle_beta   90.00
_cell.angle_gamma   90.00
#
_symmetry.space_group_name_H-M   'P 1'
#
loop_
_entity.id
_entity.type
_entity.pdbx_description
1 polymer ?
#
loop_
_entity_poly.entity_id
_entity_poly.type
_entity_poly.pdbx_seq_one_letter_code
_entity_poly.pdbx_strand_id
1 'polypeptide(L)'
;MNTNSFHFEYKVPGGKLLVADVTVEDTIITSTLISGDYFLEPEEAFDDMTQALVDASTKDSADELKNRLDASLAKYGESLALHGFSTADVALVVKRAVSGAKDFTDYEWEVLNPGPLPSPLNVALDQYLLEEVQAGRRGPTMRIWDWEDRAVVFGSYQSYQNEINQEGVEKHGIQAVRRISGGGAMFMEAGNCVTYSLYLPEELVAGLSYEQSYEYLDQWVLAALKKLGVNAWYQPINDITSDNGKIGGAAQKRINGAVLHHVTMSYDIDADKMMDVLRIGKVKIVDKGIRSAKKRVDPLRRQTGATREEVVQTLIDTFTSRYASHMGKLSEADLAAGQKLVEEKFSTEQWRHRVP
;
A
#
# COMPACT_ATOMS: atom_id res chain seq x y z
N MET A 1 38.25 6.84 6.80
CA MET A 1 37.18 6.77 5.80
C MET A 1 36.37 5.54 6.15
N ASN A 2 35.06 5.69 6.35
CA ASN A 2 34.20 4.55 6.62
C ASN A 2 33.74 3.99 5.27
N THR A 3 34.24 2.81 4.92
CA THR A 3 33.79 2.08 3.74
C THR A 3 32.72 1.08 4.16
N ASN A 4 31.53 1.18 3.58
CA ASN A 4 30.40 0.29 3.85
C ASN A 4 29.98 -0.40 2.54
N SER A 5 29.57 -1.66 2.63
CA SER A 5 28.98 -2.40 1.52
C SER A 5 27.50 -2.63 1.78
N PHE A 6 26.68 -2.40 0.77
CA PHE A 6 25.23 -2.54 0.79
C PHE A 6 24.80 -3.56 -0.25
N HIS A 7 23.71 -4.26 0.04
CA HIS A 7 23.14 -5.29 -0.82
C HIS A 7 21.61 -5.13 -0.83
N PHE A 8 20.99 -5.20 -2.00
CA PHE A 8 19.53 -5.25 -2.10
C PHE A 8 19.08 -6.00 -3.36
N GLU A 9 18.06 -6.84 -3.21
CA GLU A 9 17.41 -7.56 -4.30
C GLU A 9 16.05 -6.93 -4.62
N TYR A 10 15.75 -6.75 -5.89
CA TYR A 10 14.49 -6.16 -6.36
C TYR A 10 13.94 -6.93 -7.55
N LYS A 11 12.74 -7.49 -7.41
CA LYS A 11 12.01 -8.13 -8.50
C LYS A 11 11.18 -7.09 -9.26
N VAL A 12 11.58 -6.76 -10.50
CA VAL A 12 10.83 -5.84 -11.35
C VAL A 12 9.42 -6.40 -11.62
N PRO A 13 8.34 -5.62 -11.41
CA PRO A 13 6.97 -6.05 -11.70
C PRO A 13 6.82 -6.51 -13.15
N GLY A 14 6.45 -7.78 -13.35
CA GLY A 14 6.36 -8.39 -14.69
C GLY A 14 7.71 -8.57 -15.40
N GLY A 15 8.82 -8.28 -14.74
CA GLY A 15 10.17 -8.30 -15.29
C GLY A 15 11.13 -9.25 -14.55
N LYS A 16 12.40 -8.87 -14.55
CA LYS A 16 13.53 -9.65 -14.08
C LYS A 16 13.98 -9.22 -12.68
N LEU A 17 14.71 -10.10 -12.01
CA LEU A 17 15.37 -9.83 -10.74
C LEU A 17 16.59 -8.95 -11.01
N LEU A 18 16.72 -7.88 -10.24
CA LEU A 18 17.91 -7.07 -10.14
C LEU A 18 18.48 -7.21 -8.73
N VAL A 19 19.80 -7.23 -8.63
CA VAL A 19 20.56 -7.25 -7.39
C VAL A 19 21.59 -6.15 -7.47
N ALA A 20 21.66 -5.30 -6.46
CA ALA A 20 22.66 -4.24 -6.37
C ALA A 20 23.58 -4.50 -5.18
N ASP A 21 24.87 -4.65 -5.48
CA ASP A 21 25.95 -4.61 -4.50
C ASP A 21 26.68 -3.27 -4.64
N VAL A 22 26.61 -2.44 -3.59
CA VAL A 22 27.09 -1.06 -3.64
C VAL A 22 28.12 -0.82 -2.55
N THR A 23 29.30 -0.34 -2.91
CA THR A 23 30.30 0.13 -1.95
C THR A 23 30.26 1.64 -1.84
N VAL A 24 30.22 2.14 -0.61
CA VAL A 24 30.14 3.57 -0.30
C VAL A 24 31.29 3.95 0.60
N GLU A 25 31.98 5.03 0.26
CA GLU A 25 32.91 5.72 1.16
C GLU A 25 32.29 7.02 1.66
N ASP A 26 32.10 7.10 2.97
CA ASP A 26 31.37 8.16 3.65
C ASP A 26 29.92 8.33 3.11
N THR A 27 29.70 9.13 2.08
CA THR A 27 28.39 9.27 1.40
C THR A 27 28.46 9.11 -0.11
N ILE A 28 29.61 8.69 -0.66
CA ILE A 28 29.86 8.63 -2.09
C ILE A 28 29.94 7.17 -2.52
N ILE A 29 29.20 6.81 -3.57
CA ILE A 29 29.26 5.48 -4.18
C ILE A 29 30.59 5.36 -4.92
N THR A 30 31.42 4.39 -4.51
CA THR A 30 32.74 4.13 -5.11
C THR A 30 32.75 2.89 -5.99
N SER A 31 31.79 1.99 -5.82
CA SER A 31 31.60 0.83 -6.69
C SER A 31 30.14 0.40 -6.68
N THR A 32 29.65 -0.02 -7.84
CA THR A 32 28.33 -0.64 -7.99
C THR A 32 28.47 -1.87 -8.87
N LEU A 33 27.91 -2.99 -8.43
CA LEU A 33 27.69 -4.17 -9.25
C LEU A 33 26.18 -4.40 -9.35
N ILE A 34 25.69 -4.47 -10.58
CA ILE A 34 24.30 -4.84 -10.87
C ILE A 34 24.31 -6.25 -11.43
N SER A 35 23.58 -7.16 -10.82
CA SER A 35 23.46 -8.56 -11.27
C SER A 35 22.00 -9.02 -11.23
N GLY A 36 21.69 -10.19 -11.78
CA GLY A 36 20.31 -10.67 -11.88
C GLY A 36 20.06 -11.67 -13.01
N ASP A 37 18.79 -11.88 -13.36
CA ASP A 37 18.35 -12.79 -14.45
C ASP A 37 17.85 -12.04 -15.70
N TYR A 38 18.38 -10.82 -15.91
CA TYR A 38 18.08 -9.93 -17.03
C TYR A 38 19.02 -10.13 -18.22
N PHE A 39 18.65 -9.53 -19.36
CA PHE A 39 19.51 -9.42 -20.53
C PHE A 39 19.70 -7.95 -20.90
N LEU A 40 20.89 -7.60 -21.35
CA LEU A 40 21.26 -6.26 -21.77
C LEU A 40 22.10 -6.36 -23.05
N GLU A 41 21.78 -5.54 -24.04
CA GLU A 41 22.55 -5.42 -25.27
C GLU A 41 22.78 -3.93 -25.61
N PRO A 42 23.98 -3.56 -26.12
CA PRO A 42 25.17 -4.41 -26.24
C PRO A 42 25.84 -4.64 -24.87
N GLU A 43 26.69 -5.67 -24.74
CA GLU A 43 27.28 -6.08 -23.45
C GLU A 43 28.09 -4.95 -22.77
N GLU A 44 28.72 -4.08 -23.56
CA GLU A 44 29.49 -2.93 -23.08
C GLU A 44 28.64 -1.92 -22.29
N ALA A 45 27.32 -1.89 -22.53
CA ALA A 45 26.40 -1.05 -21.76
C ALA A 45 26.35 -1.45 -20.28
N PHE A 46 26.76 -2.68 -19.92
CA PHE A 46 26.87 -3.13 -18.53
C PHE A 46 27.91 -2.32 -17.76
N ASP A 47 29.11 -2.15 -18.33
CA ASP A 47 30.19 -1.41 -17.69
C ASP A 47 29.83 0.07 -17.56
N ASP A 48 29.21 0.66 -18.58
CA ASP A 48 28.78 2.07 -18.52
C ASP A 48 27.64 2.31 -17.53
N MET A 49 26.76 1.33 -17.36
CA MET A 49 25.67 1.37 -16.37
C MET A 49 26.23 1.38 -14.95
N THR A 50 27.22 0.52 -14.66
CA THR A 50 27.84 0.47 -13.32
C THR A 50 28.71 1.70 -13.05
N GLN A 51 29.47 2.17 -14.05
CA GLN A 51 30.32 3.36 -13.92
C GLN A 51 29.52 4.66 -13.79
N ALA A 52 28.33 4.76 -14.39
CA ALA A 52 27.48 5.96 -14.28
C ALA A 52 27.09 6.31 -12.83
N LEU A 53 27.07 5.29 -11.96
CA LEU A 53 26.68 5.41 -10.56
C LEU A 53 27.86 5.71 -9.63
N VAL A 54 29.10 5.59 -10.11
CA VAL A 54 30.29 6.01 -9.35
C VAL A 54 30.26 7.53 -9.17
N ASP A 55 30.76 8.01 -8.03
CA ASP A 55 30.72 9.40 -7.58
C ASP A 55 29.31 9.96 -7.33
N ALA A 56 28.26 9.14 -7.41
CA ALA A 56 26.93 9.54 -6.95
C ALA A 56 26.87 9.58 -5.42
N SER A 57 26.06 10.47 -4.88
CA SER A 57 25.85 10.58 -3.44
C SER A 57 24.76 9.61 -2.99
N THR A 58 24.90 8.99 -1.82
CA THR A 58 23.81 8.19 -1.22
C THR A 58 22.55 9.02 -0.94
N LYS A 59 22.68 10.36 -0.93
CA LYS A 59 21.58 11.31 -0.79
C LYS A 59 20.83 11.57 -2.10
N ASP A 60 21.40 11.24 -3.25
CA ASP A 60 20.76 11.44 -4.55
C ASP A 60 19.44 10.66 -4.60
N SER A 61 18.43 11.26 -5.22
CA SER A 61 17.13 10.66 -5.47
C SER A 61 17.23 9.57 -6.54
N ALA A 62 16.25 8.67 -6.58
CA ALA A 62 16.18 7.66 -7.64
C ALA A 62 16.11 8.32 -9.04
N ASP A 63 15.47 9.47 -9.18
CA ASP A 63 15.41 10.21 -10.45
C ASP A 63 16.78 10.78 -10.85
N GLU A 64 17.58 11.28 -9.91
CA GLU A 64 18.95 11.75 -10.18
C GLU A 64 19.86 10.59 -10.62
N LEU A 65 19.77 9.44 -9.93
CA LEU A 65 20.50 8.23 -10.31
C LEU A 65 20.06 7.72 -11.70
N LYS A 66 18.75 7.73 -11.97
CA LYS A 66 18.19 7.37 -13.28
C LYS A 66 18.71 8.30 -14.38
N ASN A 67 18.74 9.61 -14.14
CA ASN A 67 19.22 10.58 -15.12
C ASN A 67 20.71 10.37 -15.44
N ARG A 68 21.52 10.00 -14.46
CA ARG A 68 22.93 9.61 -14.68
C ARG A 68 23.04 8.38 -15.58
N LEU A 69 22.24 7.35 -15.30
CA LEU A 69 22.18 6.12 -16.10
C LEU A 69 21.75 6.42 -17.54
N ASP A 70 20.66 7.16 -17.73
CA ASP A 70 20.15 7.54 -19.04
C ASP A 70 21.20 8.33 -19.85
N ALA A 71 21.90 9.28 -19.21
CA ALA A 71 22.95 10.06 -19.86
C ALA A 71 24.15 9.20 -20.30
N SER A 72 24.57 8.25 -19.45
CA SER A 72 25.68 7.33 -19.76
C SER A 72 25.33 6.39 -20.92
N LEU A 73 24.10 5.86 -20.92
CA LEU A 73 23.63 4.89 -21.89
C LEU A 73 23.11 5.51 -23.19
N ALA A 74 22.89 6.83 -23.24
CA ALA A 74 22.39 7.53 -24.43
C ALA A 74 23.23 7.28 -25.69
N LYS A 75 24.53 7.02 -25.53
CA LYS A 75 25.45 6.74 -26.65
C LYS A 75 25.09 5.48 -27.45
N TYR A 76 24.32 4.56 -26.88
CA TYR A 76 23.88 3.33 -27.54
C TYR A 76 22.63 3.52 -28.41
N GLY A 77 21.87 4.60 -28.21
CA GLY A 77 20.70 4.92 -29.03
C GLY A 77 19.75 3.74 -29.20
N GLU A 78 19.36 3.43 -30.45
CA GLU A 78 18.45 2.33 -30.79
C GLU A 78 19.05 0.93 -30.58
N SER A 79 20.37 0.81 -30.43
CA SER A 79 21.02 -0.48 -30.17
C SER A 79 20.91 -0.92 -28.71
N LEU A 80 20.50 -0.01 -27.81
CA LEU A 80 20.30 -0.33 -26.40
C LEU A 80 19.03 -1.14 -26.20
N ALA A 81 19.16 -2.36 -25.72
CA ALA A 81 18.05 -3.20 -25.31
C ALA A 81 18.21 -3.60 -23.84
N LEU A 82 17.28 -3.14 -23.00
CA LEU A 82 17.17 -3.55 -21.59
C LEU A 82 15.99 -4.51 -21.46
N HIS A 83 16.27 -5.81 -21.32
CA HIS A 83 15.23 -6.83 -21.33
C HIS A 83 14.79 -7.20 -19.91
N GLY A 84 13.57 -6.77 -19.58
CA GLY A 84 12.91 -7.08 -18.31
C GLY A 84 13.31 -6.17 -17.16
N PHE A 85 13.94 -5.04 -17.45
CA PHE A 85 14.24 -3.96 -16.52
C PHE A 85 14.46 -2.65 -17.29
N SER A 86 14.56 -1.55 -16.54
CA SER A 86 14.86 -0.20 -17.05
C SER A 86 15.93 0.48 -16.21
N THR A 87 16.45 1.61 -16.68
CA THR A 87 17.33 2.48 -15.88
C THR A 87 16.66 2.98 -14.60
N ALA A 88 15.34 3.14 -14.61
CA ALA A 88 14.57 3.47 -13.40
C ALA A 88 14.61 2.34 -12.37
N ASP A 89 14.55 1.08 -12.82
CA ASP A 89 14.64 -0.09 -11.93
C ASP A 89 16.04 -0.23 -11.32
N VAL A 90 17.10 0.03 -12.11
CA VAL A 90 18.49 0.03 -11.62
C VAL A 90 18.70 1.15 -10.59
N ALA A 91 18.24 2.36 -10.89
CA ALA A 91 18.28 3.47 -9.95
C ALA A 91 17.54 3.16 -8.65
N LEU A 92 16.39 2.50 -8.74
CA LEU A 92 15.58 2.10 -7.59
C LEU A 92 16.30 1.05 -6.74
N VAL A 93 16.80 -0.04 -7.31
CA VAL A 93 17.49 -1.10 -6.54
C VAL A 93 18.74 -0.56 -5.85
N VAL A 94 19.52 0.31 -6.51
CA VAL A 94 20.68 0.97 -5.91
C VAL A 94 20.23 1.91 -4.79
N LYS A 95 19.18 2.70 -5.01
CA LYS A 95 18.65 3.60 -3.97
C LYS A 95 18.17 2.83 -2.75
N ARG A 96 17.52 1.67 -2.95
CA ARG A 96 17.07 0.79 -1.87
C ARG A 96 18.25 0.15 -1.12
N ALA A 97 19.32 -0.24 -1.81
CA ALA A 97 20.54 -0.75 -1.18
C ALA A 97 21.15 0.29 -0.23
N VAL A 98 21.41 1.50 -0.72
CA VAL A 98 22.10 2.53 0.07
C VAL A 98 21.21 3.21 1.11
N SER A 99 19.89 3.01 1.07
CA SER A 99 18.97 3.47 2.10
C SER A 99 18.82 2.48 3.27
N GLY A 100 19.46 1.32 3.19
CA GLY A 100 19.27 0.24 4.17
C GLY A 100 17.85 -0.34 4.11
N ALA A 101 17.21 -0.29 2.95
CA ALA A 101 15.86 -0.82 2.79
C ALA A 101 15.81 -2.31 3.11
N LYS A 102 14.64 -2.74 3.57
CA LYS A 102 14.28 -4.15 3.76
C LYS A 102 13.17 -4.54 2.80
N ASP A 103 13.00 -5.83 2.59
CA ASP A 103 11.88 -6.41 1.86
C ASP A 103 10.90 -7.13 2.79
N PHE A 104 9.73 -7.51 2.30
CA PHE A 104 8.78 -8.36 3.02
C PHE A 104 9.43 -9.66 3.51
N THR A 105 10.36 -10.23 2.73
CA THR A 105 11.04 -11.50 3.04
C THR A 105 12.08 -11.39 4.15
N ASP A 106 12.50 -10.16 4.52
CA ASP A 106 13.45 -9.94 5.62
C ASP A 106 12.80 -10.05 7.00
N TYR A 107 11.48 -10.22 7.05
CA TYR A 107 10.71 -10.26 8.28
C TYR A 107 9.89 -11.53 8.38
N GLU A 108 9.67 -11.97 9.63
CA GLU A 108 8.57 -12.86 9.96
C GLU A 108 7.33 -12.04 10.31
N TRP A 109 6.25 -12.25 9.57
CA TRP A 109 5.00 -11.50 9.71
C TRP A 109 4.01 -12.18 10.64
N GLU A 110 3.34 -11.39 11.47
CA GLU A 110 2.13 -11.84 12.15
C GLU A 110 0.91 -11.60 11.25
N VAL A 111 0.07 -12.61 11.08
CA VAL A 111 -1.20 -12.50 10.34
C VAL A 111 -2.38 -12.60 11.30
N LEU A 112 -3.18 -11.54 11.37
CA LEU A 112 -4.32 -11.39 12.25
C LEU A 112 -5.63 -11.49 11.46
N ASN A 113 -6.50 -12.42 11.85
CA ASN A 113 -7.88 -12.48 11.41
C ASN A 113 -8.80 -12.62 12.64
N PRO A 114 -9.06 -11.51 13.37
CA PRO A 114 -9.76 -11.55 14.66
C PRO A 114 -11.26 -11.84 14.54
N GLY A 115 -11.81 -11.89 13.32
CA GLY A 115 -13.25 -11.92 13.09
C GLY A 115 -13.91 -10.55 13.28
N PRO A 116 -15.25 -10.50 13.41
CA PRO A 116 -15.98 -9.24 13.44
C PRO A 116 -15.67 -8.37 14.66
N LEU A 117 -15.33 -7.10 14.42
CA LEU A 117 -15.14 -6.08 15.44
C LEU A 117 -15.94 -4.80 15.09
N PRO A 118 -16.37 -4.01 16.08
CA PRO A 118 -17.01 -2.71 15.81
C PRO A 118 -16.11 -1.78 14.98
N SER A 119 -16.70 -1.02 14.05
CA SER A 119 -15.96 -0.11 13.17
C SER A 119 -15.07 0.89 13.92
N PRO A 120 -15.50 1.52 15.05
CA PRO A 120 -14.61 2.35 15.87
C PRO A 120 -13.41 1.60 16.44
N LEU A 121 -13.59 0.33 16.84
CA LEU A 121 -12.50 -0.48 17.37
C LEU A 121 -11.53 -0.88 16.26
N ASN A 122 -12.02 -1.20 15.06
CA ASN A 122 -11.17 -1.48 13.92
C ASN A 122 -10.24 -0.29 13.57
N VAL A 123 -10.77 0.93 13.46
CA VAL A 123 -9.93 2.13 13.21
C VAL A 123 -9.02 2.48 14.38
N ALA A 124 -9.40 2.13 15.62
CA ALA A 124 -8.60 2.37 16.81
C ALA A 124 -7.40 1.41 16.88
N LEU A 125 -7.63 0.13 16.59
CA LEU A 125 -6.58 -0.88 16.47
C LEU A 125 -5.59 -0.54 15.36
N ASP A 126 -6.03 0.14 14.29
CA ASP A 126 -5.12 0.64 13.26
C ASP A 126 -4.06 1.61 13.82
N GLN A 127 -4.47 2.47 14.75
CA GLN A 127 -3.54 3.37 15.44
C GLN A 127 -2.67 2.60 16.43
N TYR A 128 -3.29 1.78 17.28
CA TYR A 128 -2.57 1.04 18.32
C TYR A 128 -1.48 0.13 17.73
N LEU A 129 -1.82 -0.70 16.74
CA LEU A 129 -0.88 -1.64 16.14
C LEU A 129 0.24 -0.93 15.38
N LEU A 130 -0.05 0.20 14.74
CA LEU A 130 0.98 1.06 14.14
C LEU A 130 1.97 1.58 15.19
N GLU A 131 1.47 2.03 16.34
CA GLU A 131 2.29 2.53 17.45
C GLU A 131 3.10 1.40 18.13
N GLU A 132 2.59 0.18 18.18
CA GLU A 132 3.32 -1.00 18.67
C GLU A 132 4.49 -1.37 17.75
N VAL A 133 4.29 -1.34 16.43
CA VAL A 133 5.36 -1.53 15.43
C VAL A 133 6.39 -0.41 15.53
N GLN A 134 5.93 0.84 15.62
CA GLN A 134 6.81 2.00 15.80
C GLN A 134 7.71 1.87 17.03
N ALA A 135 7.15 1.37 18.14
CA ALA A 135 7.89 1.21 19.37
C ALA A 135 8.77 -0.05 19.42
N GLY A 136 8.78 -0.87 18.36
CA GLY A 136 9.51 -2.13 18.30
C GLY A 136 8.98 -3.22 19.24
N ARG A 137 7.75 -3.07 19.76
CA ARG A 137 7.11 -4.06 20.65
C ARG A 137 6.37 -5.16 19.88
N ARG A 138 6.00 -4.89 18.62
CA ARG A 138 5.39 -5.84 17.70
C ARG A 138 6.13 -5.83 16.37
N GLY A 139 6.31 -6.99 15.75
CA GLY A 139 6.85 -7.09 14.39
C GLY A 139 5.85 -6.64 13.32
N PRO A 140 6.27 -6.63 12.05
CA PRO A 140 5.36 -6.35 10.94
C PRO A 140 4.13 -7.25 10.98
N THR A 141 2.96 -6.66 10.79
CA THR A 141 1.69 -7.34 11.01
C THR A 141 0.74 -7.07 9.84
N MET A 142 0.12 -8.13 9.31
CA MET A 142 -1.00 -8.05 8.37
C MET A 142 -2.29 -8.38 9.10
N ARG A 143 -3.33 -7.54 8.97
CA ARG A 143 -4.62 -7.73 9.64
C ARG A 143 -5.76 -7.65 8.65
N ILE A 144 -6.64 -8.65 8.67
CA ILE A 144 -7.94 -8.59 7.99
C ILE A 144 -8.94 -7.92 8.92
N TRP A 145 -9.75 -7.02 8.35
CA TRP A 145 -10.88 -6.43 9.05
C TRP A 145 -12.15 -7.24 8.76
N ASP A 146 -12.94 -7.43 9.80
CA ASP A 146 -14.33 -7.85 9.68
C ASP A 146 -15.19 -7.04 10.66
N TRP A 147 -16.48 -6.92 10.38
CA TRP A 147 -17.41 -6.11 11.16
C TRP A 147 -18.87 -6.52 10.89
N GLU A 148 -19.75 -6.26 11.86
CA GLU A 148 -21.20 -6.50 11.73
C GLU A 148 -22.00 -5.19 11.58
N ASP A 149 -21.38 -4.04 11.87
CA ASP A 149 -22.03 -2.75 11.84
C ASP A 149 -22.09 -2.15 10.43
N ARG A 150 -22.83 -1.05 10.31
CA ARG A 150 -22.90 -0.23 9.09
C ARG A 150 -22.17 1.06 9.38
N ALA A 151 -21.11 1.32 8.64
CA ALA A 151 -20.28 2.48 8.88
C ALA A 151 -19.92 3.20 7.59
N VAL A 152 -19.72 4.51 7.73
CA VAL A 152 -18.95 5.28 6.76
C VAL A 152 -17.63 5.67 7.40
N VAL A 153 -16.54 5.11 6.88
CA VAL A 153 -15.19 5.43 7.34
C VAL A 153 -14.58 6.49 6.44
N PHE A 154 -14.22 7.64 7.02
CA PHE A 154 -13.73 8.80 6.27
C PHE A 154 -12.39 9.30 6.80
N GLY A 155 -11.61 9.93 5.92
CA GLY A 155 -10.21 10.24 6.13
C GLY A 155 -9.97 11.30 7.22
N SER A 156 -8.77 11.29 7.80
CA SER A 156 -8.37 12.18 8.90
C SER A 156 -8.47 13.67 8.54
N TYR A 157 -8.29 14.01 7.25
CA TYR A 157 -8.31 15.39 6.76
C TYR A 157 -9.63 15.83 6.14
N GLN A 158 -10.62 14.93 6.05
CA GLN A 158 -11.90 15.24 5.42
C GLN A 158 -12.83 16.02 6.36
N SER A 159 -13.59 16.96 5.82
CA SER A 159 -14.64 17.64 6.59
C SER A 159 -15.87 16.75 6.68
N TYR A 160 -16.34 16.47 7.91
CA TYR A 160 -17.56 15.69 8.13
C TYR A 160 -18.75 16.27 7.35
N GLN A 161 -18.94 17.59 7.42
CA GLN A 161 -20.07 18.27 6.77
C GLN A 161 -20.01 18.23 5.25
N ASN A 162 -18.81 18.12 4.67
CA ASN A 162 -18.62 18.10 3.22
C ASN A 162 -18.75 16.69 2.63
N GLU A 163 -18.42 15.66 3.40
CA GLU A 163 -18.38 14.28 2.92
C GLU A 163 -19.61 13.46 3.33
N ILE A 164 -20.23 13.78 4.46
CA ILE A 164 -21.26 12.95 5.08
C ILE A 164 -22.63 13.61 4.96
N ASN A 165 -23.60 12.89 4.42
CA ASN A 165 -24.99 13.30 4.41
C ASN A 165 -25.69 12.78 5.67
N GLN A 166 -25.84 13.65 6.67
CA GLN A 166 -26.44 13.32 7.96
C GLN A 166 -27.82 12.66 7.84
N GLU A 167 -28.68 13.14 6.94
CA GLU A 167 -30.01 12.55 6.72
C GLU A 167 -29.91 11.10 6.21
N GLY A 168 -28.96 10.81 5.32
CA GLY A 168 -28.71 9.46 4.82
C GLY A 168 -28.14 8.54 5.89
N VAL A 169 -27.24 9.06 6.73
CA VAL A 169 -26.68 8.35 7.88
C VAL A 169 -27.78 7.92 8.85
N GLU A 170 -28.67 8.84 9.22
CA GLU A 170 -29.81 8.57 10.11
C GLU A 170 -30.81 7.60 9.50
N LYS A 171 -31.17 7.81 8.23
CA LYS A 171 -32.13 6.97 7.49
C LYS A 171 -31.70 5.49 7.44
N HIS A 172 -30.42 5.22 7.27
CA HIS A 172 -29.90 3.86 7.06
C HIS A 172 -29.26 3.24 8.32
N GLY A 173 -29.23 3.98 9.43
CA GLY A 173 -28.65 3.54 10.70
C GLY A 173 -27.14 3.33 10.62
N ILE A 174 -26.43 4.25 9.97
CA ILE A 174 -24.99 4.16 9.72
C ILE A 174 -24.22 4.92 10.79
N GLN A 175 -23.05 4.43 11.17
CA GLN A 175 -22.11 5.14 12.02
C GLN A 175 -21.04 5.84 11.18
N ALA A 176 -20.82 7.13 11.40
CA ALA A 176 -19.72 7.85 10.76
C ALA A 176 -18.45 7.80 11.64
N VAL A 177 -17.39 7.19 11.13
CA VAL A 177 -16.16 6.89 11.86
C VAL A 177 -14.96 7.52 11.15
N ARG A 178 -14.17 8.33 11.86
CA ARG A 178 -12.98 8.97 11.29
C ARG A 178 -11.73 8.11 11.54
N ARG A 179 -11.01 7.74 10.49
CA ARG A 179 -9.72 7.00 10.59
C ARG A 179 -8.52 7.95 10.71
N ILE A 180 -7.35 7.39 11.07
CA ILE A 180 -6.10 8.16 11.25
C ILE A 180 -5.35 8.48 9.94
N SER A 181 -5.61 7.73 8.87
CA SER A 181 -5.02 7.94 7.56
C SER A 181 -5.83 8.95 6.74
N GLY A 182 -5.19 9.51 5.71
CA GLY A 182 -5.85 10.36 4.71
C GLY A 182 -6.73 9.55 3.74
N GLY A 183 -7.09 10.17 2.62
CA GLY A 183 -7.92 9.54 1.58
C GLY A 183 -9.42 9.83 1.72
N GLY A 184 -10.22 9.24 0.82
CA GLY A 184 -11.66 9.49 0.70
C GLY A 184 -12.53 8.76 1.73
N ALA A 185 -13.84 8.98 1.66
CA ALA A 185 -14.82 8.26 2.48
C ALA A 185 -15.21 6.94 1.81
N MET A 186 -15.40 5.90 2.63
CA MET A 186 -15.81 4.58 2.19
C MET A 186 -17.04 4.14 2.97
N PHE A 187 -18.09 3.75 2.25
CA PHE A 187 -19.29 3.15 2.81
C PHE A 187 -19.06 1.64 3.00
N MET A 188 -19.35 1.13 4.19
CA MET A 188 -19.09 -0.24 4.61
C MET A 188 -20.29 -0.79 5.38
N GLU A 189 -20.68 -2.01 5.06
CA GLU A 189 -21.68 -2.82 5.76
C GLU A 189 -21.12 -4.24 5.91
N ALA A 190 -21.62 -5.00 6.87
CA ALA A 190 -21.25 -6.40 7.02
C ALA A 190 -21.33 -7.14 5.66
N GLY A 191 -20.23 -7.78 5.27
CA GLY A 191 -20.15 -8.58 4.06
C GLY A 191 -20.04 -7.81 2.73
N ASN A 192 -20.04 -6.48 2.70
CA ASN A 192 -20.01 -5.73 1.42
C ASN A 192 -18.61 -5.29 0.95
N CYS A 193 -17.59 -5.44 1.80
CA CYS A 193 -16.21 -5.08 1.51
C CYS A 193 -15.23 -6.13 2.06
N VAL A 194 -14.03 -6.13 1.50
CA VAL A 194 -12.84 -6.82 2.02
C VAL A 194 -11.81 -5.74 2.36
N THR A 195 -11.43 -5.66 3.63
CA THR A 195 -10.46 -4.67 4.11
C THR A 195 -9.30 -5.35 4.79
N TYR A 196 -8.09 -4.89 4.51
CA TYR A 196 -6.88 -5.35 5.19
C TYR A 196 -5.98 -4.16 5.58
N SER A 197 -5.08 -4.39 6.53
CA SER A 197 -4.08 -3.42 6.97
C SER A 197 -2.73 -4.08 7.11
N LEU A 198 -1.67 -3.36 6.77
CA LEU A 198 -0.28 -3.66 7.05
C LEU A 198 0.26 -2.62 8.01
N TYR A 199 0.88 -3.08 9.09
CA TYR A 199 1.66 -2.26 10.02
C TYR A 199 3.12 -2.68 9.85
N LEU A 200 3.97 -1.77 9.39
CA LEU A 200 5.32 -2.13 8.96
C LEU A 200 6.35 -1.06 9.33
N PRO A 201 7.61 -1.47 9.62
CA PRO A 201 8.74 -0.55 9.75
C PRO A 201 8.95 0.27 8.49
N GLU A 202 9.39 1.52 8.64
CA GLU A 202 9.65 2.43 7.52
C GLU A 202 10.69 1.88 6.53
N GLU A 203 11.58 1.01 6.97
CA GLU A 203 12.62 0.35 6.15
C GLU A 203 12.06 -0.42 4.95
N LEU A 204 10.84 -0.97 5.01
CA LEU A 204 10.24 -1.69 3.87
C LEU A 204 9.91 -0.78 2.69
N VAL A 205 9.72 0.51 2.94
CA VAL A 205 9.40 1.51 1.93
C VAL A 205 10.53 2.53 1.75
N ALA A 206 11.68 2.29 2.38
CA ALA A 206 12.84 3.15 2.25
C ALA A 206 13.37 3.14 0.81
N GLY A 207 13.66 4.32 0.27
CA GLY A 207 14.09 4.48 -1.12
C GLY A 207 12.95 4.47 -2.16
N LEU A 208 11.71 4.17 -1.76
CA LEU A 208 10.53 4.30 -2.63
C LEU A 208 9.95 5.71 -2.58
N SER A 209 9.42 6.18 -3.71
CA SER A 209 8.51 7.33 -3.72
C SER A 209 7.20 7.00 -2.99
N TYR A 210 6.42 8.04 -2.66
CA TYR A 210 5.12 7.83 -2.02
C TYR A 210 4.19 6.99 -2.89
N GLU A 211 4.13 7.25 -4.21
CA GLU A 211 3.33 6.50 -5.17
C GLU A 211 3.79 5.05 -5.31
N GLN A 212 5.10 4.84 -5.49
CA GLN A 212 5.70 3.50 -5.60
C GLN A 212 5.44 2.65 -4.35
N SER A 213 5.42 3.28 -3.17
CA SER A 213 5.20 2.55 -1.92
C SER A 213 3.83 1.89 -1.84
N TYR A 214 2.79 2.47 -2.43
CA TYR A 214 1.48 1.83 -2.41
C TYR A 214 1.46 0.62 -3.32
N GLU A 215 1.91 0.77 -4.57
CA GLU A 215 1.96 -0.34 -5.51
C GLU A 215 2.79 -1.49 -4.94
N TYR A 216 3.96 -1.19 -4.38
CA TYR A 216 4.84 -2.17 -3.73
C TYR A 216 4.11 -2.94 -2.62
N LEU A 217 3.39 -2.25 -1.74
CA LEU A 217 2.67 -2.89 -0.63
C LEU A 217 1.43 -3.67 -1.08
N ASP A 218 0.87 -3.36 -2.26
CA ASP A 218 -0.30 -4.02 -2.86
C ASP A 218 0.07 -5.20 -3.79
N GLN A 219 1.34 -5.44 -4.11
CA GLN A 219 1.73 -6.46 -5.11
C GLN A 219 1.25 -7.88 -4.77
N TRP A 220 1.21 -8.23 -3.49
CA TRP A 220 0.70 -9.53 -3.04
C TRP A 220 -0.82 -9.66 -3.23
N VAL A 221 -1.55 -8.55 -3.12
CA VAL A 221 -3.01 -8.49 -3.38
C VAL A 221 -3.28 -8.70 -4.85
N LEU A 222 -2.53 -8.04 -5.74
CA LEU A 222 -2.68 -8.25 -7.18
C LEU A 222 -2.45 -9.71 -7.57
N ALA A 223 -1.46 -10.37 -6.94
CA ALA A 223 -1.22 -11.80 -7.13
C ALA A 223 -2.37 -12.67 -6.61
N ALA A 224 -2.97 -12.31 -5.47
CA ALA A 224 -4.13 -13.02 -4.92
C ALA A 224 -5.37 -12.87 -5.81
N LEU A 225 -5.66 -11.66 -6.28
CA LEU A 225 -6.75 -11.37 -7.21
C LEU A 225 -6.58 -12.12 -8.53
N LYS A 226 -5.35 -12.24 -9.02
CA LYS A 226 -5.04 -13.05 -10.21
C LYS A 226 -5.38 -14.53 -10.01
N LYS A 227 -5.14 -15.11 -8.83
CA LYS A 227 -5.56 -16.50 -8.51
C LYS A 227 -7.08 -16.66 -8.54
N LEU A 228 -7.83 -15.60 -8.24
CA LEU A 228 -9.29 -15.54 -8.31
C LEU A 228 -9.82 -15.22 -9.73
N GLY A 229 -8.95 -15.23 -10.74
CA GLY A 229 -9.33 -14.95 -12.13
C GLY A 229 -9.52 -13.46 -12.46
N VAL A 230 -9.13 -12.56 -11.55
CA VAL A 230 -9.24 -11.11 -11.76
C VAL A 230 -7.91 -10.56 -12.25
N ASN A 231 -7.91 -10.02 -13.46
CA ASN A 231 -6.80 -9.25 -13.98
C ASN A 231 -6.81 -7.84 -13.35
N ALA A 232 -6.14 -7.71 -12.21
CA ALA A 232 -6.04 -6.46 -11.46
C ALA A 232 -4.66 -5.81 -11.65
N TRP A 233 -4.64 -4.49 -11.76
CA TRP A 233 -3.43 -3.67 -11.76
C TRP A 233 -3.60 -2.45 -10.87
N TYR A 234 -2.47 -1.85 -10.55
CA TYR A 234 -2.40 -0.65 -9.75
C TYR A 234 -2.55 0.60 -10.62
N GLN A 235 -3.44 1.52 -10.22
CA GLN A 235 -3.62 2.80 -10.87
C GLN A 235 -3.27 3.92 -9.89
N PRO A 236 -2.15 4.64 -10.10
CA PRO A 236 -1.74 5.72 -9.22
C PRO A 236 -2.84 6.78 -9.01
N ILE A 237 -2.96 7.35 -7.82
CA ILE A 237 -2.02 7.25 -6.70
C ILE A 237 -2.30 6.11 -5.69
N ASN A 238 -3.49 5.49 -5.72
CA ASN A 238 -3.94 4.59 -4.64
C ASN A 238 -5.04 3.61 -5.03
N ASP A 239 -5.33 3.43 -6.32
CA ASP A 239 -6.47 2.61 -6.76
C ASP A 239 -6.05 1.23 -7.25
N ILE A 240 -6.78 0.20 -6.84
CA ILE A 240 -6.70 -1.14 -7.43
C ILE A 240 -7.85 -1.26 -8.42
N THR A 241 -7.52 -1.51 -9.69
CA THR A 241 -8.47 -1.53 -10.81
C THR A 241 -8.34 -2.85 -11.57
N SER A 242 -9.40 -3.25 -12.28
CA SER A 242 -9.40 -4.37 -13.20
C SER A 242 -10.04 -4.00 -14.54
N ASP A 243 -10.09 -4.98 -15.45
CA ASP A 243 -10.74 -4.87 -16.76
C ASP A 243 -12.20 -4.39 -16.68
N ASN A 244 -12.86 -4.65 -15.55
CA ASN A 244 -14.27 -4.33 -15.35
C ASN A 244 -14.51 -3.05 -14.53
N GLY A 245 -13.47 -2.45 -13.94
CA GLY A 245 -13.57 -1.22 -13.17
C GLY A 245 -12.73 -1.22 -11.89
N LYS A 246 -12.89 -0.18 -11.08
CA LYS A 246 -12.20 -0.05 -9.80
C LYS A 246 -12.69 -1.12 -8.82
N ILE A 247 -11.75 -1.79 -8.17
CA ILE A 247 -12.01 -2.78 -7.11
C ILE A 247 -11.99 -2.10 -5.75
N GLY A 248 -10.93 -1.31 -5.49
CA GLY A 248 -10.68 -0.76 -4.16
C GLY A 248 -9.71 0.41 -4.19
N GLY A 249 -9.41 0.92 -3.01
CA GLY A 249 -8.42 1.97 -2.84
C GLY A 249 -7.67 1.82 -1.53
N ALA A 250 -6.41 2.19 -1.58
CA ALA A 250 -5.49 2.18 -0.46
C ALA A 250 -5.42 3.56 0.22
N ALA A 251 -5.01 3.59 1.47
CA ALA A 251 -4.56 4.79 2.15
C ALA A 251 -3.39 4.46 3.09
N GLN A 252 -2.49 5.42 3.25
CA GLN A 252 -1.37 5.31 4.18
C GLN A 252 -1.43 6.34 5.30
N LYS A 253 -0.89 5.96 6.46
CA LYS A 253 -0.45 6.87 7.52
C LYS A 253 1.00 6.55 7.84
N ARG A 254 1.86 7.56 7.71
CA ARG A 254 3.28 7.46 8.07
C ARG A 254 3.52 8.20 9.37
N ILE A 255 4.24 7.57 10.29
CA ILE A 255 4.77 8.15 11.51
C ILE A 255 6.27 7.82 11.56
N ASN A 256 7.03 8.53 12.40
CA ASN A 256 8.48 8.31 12.48
C ASN A 256 8.79 6.84 12.81
N GLY A 257 9.40 6.11 11.87
CA GLY A 257 9.79 4.70 12.02
C GLY A 257 8.73 3.66 11.64
N ALA A 258 7.49 4.03 11.32
CA ALA A 258 6.46 3.05 10.95
C ALA A 258 5.41 3.58 9.97
N VAL A 259 4.83 2.66 9.20
CA VAL A 259 3.82 2.93 8.19
C VAL A 259 2.62 2.01 8.40
N LEU A 260 1.43 2.62 8.39
CA LEU A 260 0.17 1.94 8.18
C LEU A 260 -0.17 2.06 6.69
N HIS A 261 -0.40 0.94 6.03
CA HIS A 261 -1.02 0.87 4.72
C HIS A 261 -2.27 0.01 4.84
N HIS A 262 -3.42 0.52 4.44
CA HIS A 262 -4.65 -0.26 4.45
C HIS A 262 -5.44 -0.07 3.17
N VAL A 263 -6.26 -1.06 2.84
CA VAL A 263 -7.02 -1.10 1.61
C VAL A 263 -8.41 -1.58 1.91
N THR A 264 -9.39 -0.92 1.30
CA THR A 264 -10.76 -1.42 1.24
C THR A 264 -11.11 -1.72 -0.21
N MET A 265 -11.50 -2.95 -0.47
CA MET A 265 -11.99 -3.44 -1.75
C MET A 265 -13.49 -3.70 -1.67
N SER A 266 -14.22 -3.17 -2.65
CA SER A 266 -15.65 -3.44 -2.82
C SER A 266 -15.89 -4.91 -3.12
N TYR A 267 -16.75 -5.56 -2.33
CA TYR A 267 -17.16 -6.94 -2.57
C TYR A 267 -18.60 -7.02 -3.08
N ASP A 268 -19.55 -6.29 -2.48
CA ASP A 268 -20.97 -6.22 -2.91
C ASP A 268 -21.66 -4.94 -2.39
N ILE A 269 -21.18 -3.76 -2.82
CA ILE A 269 -21.66 -2.46 -2.31
C ILE A 269 -23.05 -2.09 -2.86
N ASP A 270 -23.96 -1.72 -1.95
CA ASP A 270 -25.21 -1.03 -2.29
C ASP A 270 -24.94 0.43 -2.71
N ALA A 271 -24.84 0.64 -4.02
CA ALA A 271 -24.54 1.94 -4.59
C ALA A 271 -25.60 3.00 -4.28
N ASP A 272 -26.86 2.63 -4.10
CA ASP A 272 -27.94 3.60 -3.84
C ASP A 272 -27.87 4.11 -2.40
N LYS A 273 -27.69 3.21 -1.43
CA LYS A 273 -27.42 3.62 -0.04
C LYS A 273 -26.15 4.46 0.08
N MET A 274 -25.08 4.05 -0.61
CA MET A 274 -23.83 4.83 -0.62
C MET A 274 -24.05 6.27 -1.09
N MET A 275 -24.86 6.46 -2.14
CA MET A 275 -25.18 7.80 -2.67
C MET A 275 -26.07 8.62 -1.73
N ASP A 276 -26.93 7.95 -0.94
CA ASP A 276 -27.72 8.62 0.11
C ASP A 276 -26.82 9.13 1.25
N VAL A 277 -25.73 8.43 1.54
CA VAL A 277 -24.88 8.63 2.74
C VAL A 277 -23.68 9.54 2.46
N LEU A 278 -23.10 9.45 1.26
CA LEU A 278 -21.94 10.23 0.88
C LEU A 278 -22.36 11.48 0.10
N ARG A 279 -21.89 12.65 0.57
CA ARG A 279 -21.93 13.88 -0.20
C ARG A 279 -20.83 13.82 -1.26
N ILE A 280 -21.14 13.23 -2.41
CA ILE A 280 -20.22 13.27 -3.55
C ILE A 280 -20.18 14.71 -4.05
N GLY A 281 -19.08 15.41 -3.77
CA GLY A 281 -18.91 16.82 -4.09
C GLY A 281 -19.26 17.15 -5.55
N LYS A 282 -20.03 18.22 -5.75
CA LYS A 282 -20.45 18.71 -7.08
C LYS A 282 -19.29 18.91 -8.06
N VAL A 283 -18.07 19.19 -7.58
CA VAL A 283 -16.87 19.34 -8.43
C VAL A 283 -16.46 18.02 -9.10
N LYS A 284 -16.54 16.87 -8.40
CA LYS A 284 -16.33 15.55 -9.04
C LYS A 284 -17.44 15.20 -10.04
N ILE A 285 -18.63 15.78 -9.86
CA ILE A 285 -19.81 15.61 -10.72
C ILE A 285 -19.70 16.45 -12.01
N VAL A 286 -19.04 17.62 -11.96
CA VAL A 286 -18.82 18.48 -13.14
C VAL A 286 -17.71 17.93 -14.04
N ASP A 287 -16.65 17.34 -13.48
CA ASP A 287 -15.60 16.69 -14.28
C ASP A 287 -16.00 15.29 -14.78
N LYS A 288 -16.84 14.56 -14.02
CA LYS A 288 -17.18 13.15 -14.31
C LYS A 288 -18.62 12.87 -13.89
N GLY A 289 -19.56 13.09 -14.82
CA GLY A 289 -21.01 13.09 -14.62
C GLY A 289 -21.61 11.91 -13.83
N ILE A 290 -22.82 12.12 -13.28
CA ILE A 290 -23.53 11.27 -12.31
C ILE A 290 -23.67 9.78 -12.73
N ARG A 291 -23.78 9.50 -14.04
CA ARG A 291 -23.78 8.12 -14.59
C ARG A 291 -22.48 7.36 -14.36
N SER A 292 -21.36 8.06 -14.14
CA SER A 292 -20.02 7.48 -13.99
C SER A 292 -19.69 7.05 -12.56
N ALA A 293 -20.41 7.50 -11.52
CA ALA A 293 -20.17 7.03 -10.15
C ALA A 293 -20.64 5.57 -9.97
N LYS A 294 -21.83 5.24 -10.50
CA LYS A 294 -22.38 3.86 -10.51
C LYS A 294 -21.60 2.87 -11.39
N LYS A 295 -20.87 3.35 -12.41
CA LYS A 295 -20.13 2.51 -13.37
C LYS A 295 -18.66 2.31 -13.05
N ARG A 296 -18.14 2.92 -11.96
CA ARG A 296 -16.71 2.97 -11.67
C ARG A 296 -16.23 1.91 -10.69
N VAL A 297 -17.09 1.38 -9.83
CA VAL A 297 -16.73 0.32 -8.88
C VAL A 297 -17.40 -0.96 -9.33
N ASP A 298 -16.62 -1.97 -9.68
CA ASP A 298 -17.14 -3.31 -10.01
C ASP A 298 -16.80 -4.27 -8.86
N PRO A 299 -17.78 -4.75 -8.09
CA PRO A 299 -17.51 -5.50 -6.87
C PRO A 299 -16.85 -6.86 -7.11
N LEU A 300 -15.97 -7.29 -6.20
CA LEU A 300 -15.25 -8.56 -6.31
C LEU A 300 -16.16 -9.77 -6.48
N ARG A 301 -17.36 -9.79 -5.86
CA ARG A 301 -18.32 -10.89 -6.01
C ARG A 301 -18.69 -11.13 -7.47
N ARG A 302 -18.89 -10.06 -8.25
CA ARG A 302 -19.25 -10.14 -9.67
C ARG A 302 -18.07 -10.56 -10.54
N GLN A 303 -16.87 -10.07 -10.21
CA GLN A 303 -15.66 -10.31 -10.98
C GLN A 303 -15.08 -11.71 -10.78
N THR A 304 -15.12 -12.21 -9.54
CA THR A 304 -14.55 -13.50 -9.14
C THR A 304 -15.55 -14.64 -9.18
N GLY A 305 -16.84 -14.35 -8.90
CA GLY A 305 -17.84 -15.37 -8.58
C GLY A 305 -17.64 -16.05 -7.20
N ALA A 306 -16.59 -15.69 -6.47
CA ALA A 306 -16.24 -16.25 -5.18
C ALA A 306 -17.01 -15.57 -4.04
N THR A 307 -17.19 -16.31 -2.95
CA THR A 307 -17.68 -15.80 -1.67
C THR A 307 -16.66 -14.84 -1.04
N ARG A 308 -17.10 -14.00 -0.11
CA ARG A 308 -16.21 -13.06 0.58
C ARG A 308 -15.15 -13.82 1.38
N GLU A 309 -15.56 -14.91 2.00
CA GLU A 309 -14.73 -15.80 2.79
C GLU A 309 -13.64 -16.44 1.93
N GLU A 310 -13.96 -16.91 0.72
CA GLU A 310 -12.98 -17.42 -0.24
C GLU A 310 -11.98 -16.34 -0.68
N VAL A 311 -12.44 -15.10 -0.90
CA VAL A 311 -11.56 -13.96 -1.21
C VAL A 311 -10.60 -13.70 -0.06
N VAL A 312 -11.11 -13.58 1.17
CA VAL A 312 -10.30 -13.35 2.38
C VAL A 312 -9.29 -14.48 2.59
N GLN A 313 -9.72 -15.73 2.46
CA GLN A 313 -8.84 -16.88 2.60
C GLN A 313 -7.74 -16.87 1.53
N THR A 314 -8.08 -16.54 0.27
CA THR A 314 -7.10 -16.44 -0.81
C THR A 314 -6.07 -15.33 -0.57
N LEU A 315 -6.48 -14.21 0.03
CA LEU A 315 -5.56 -13.14 0.45
C LEU A 315 -4.60 -13.67 1.52
N ILE A 316 -5.11 -14.28 2.58
CA ILE A 316 -4.31 -14.86 3.66
C ILE A 316 -3.33 -15.90 3.10
N ASP A 317 -3.81 -16.88 2.34
CA ASP A 317 -2.98 -17.95 1.77
C ASP A 317 -1.91 -17.41 0.81
N THR A 318 -2.24 -16.36 0.05
CA THR A 318 -1.26 -15.74 -0.85
C THR A 318 -0.20 -14.98 -0.08
N PHE A 319 -0.56 -14.31 1.00
CA PHE A 319 0.41 -13.63 1.86
C PHE A 319 1.33 -14.64 2.56
N THR A 320 0.75 -15.67 3.19
CA THR A 320 1.51 -16.66 3.98
C THR A 320 2.34 -17.61 3.11
N SER A 321 1.95 -17.86 1.86
CA SER A 321 2.78 -18.62 0.90
C SER A 321 3.95 -17.83 0.32
N ARG A 322 3.90 -16.49 0.38
CA ARG A 322 4.95 -15.62 -0.15
C ARG A 322 5.96 -15.19 0.89
N TYR A 323 5.52 -15.03 2.14
CA TYR A 323 6.33 -14.42 3.19
C TYR A 323 6.34 -15.29 4.44
N ALA A 324 7.49 -15.36 5.10
CA ALA A 324 7.62 -16.03 6.39
C ALA A 324 6.59 -15.40 7.34
N SER A 325 5.70 -16.22 7.89
CA SER A 325 4.57 -15.73 8.66
C SER A 325 4.00 -16.77 9.60
N HIS A 326 3.31 -16.30 10.65
CA HIS A 326 2.52 -17.12 11.54
C HIS A 326 1.15 -16.48 11.79
N MET A 327 0.16 -17.32 12.08
CA MET A 327 -1.17 -16.84 12.47
C MET A 327 -1.15 -16.38 13.92
N GLY A 328 -1.48 -15.11 14.14
CA GLY A 328 -1.57 -14.48 15.45
C GLY A 328 -3.00 -14.31 15.94
N LYS A 329 -3.14 -13.72 17.12
CA LYS A 329 -4.43 -13.31 17.70
C LYS A 329 -4.26 -11.96 18.39
N LEU A 330 -5.30 -11.13 18.34
CA LEU A 330 -5.37 -9.96 19.21
C LEU A 330 -5.44 -10.43 20.66
N SER A 331 -4.51 -9.96 21.49
CA SER A 331 -4.53 -10.24 22.92
C SER A 331 -5.66 -9.47 23.61
N GLU A 332 -6.03 -9.87 24.83
CA GLU A 332 -6.96 -9.09 25.65
C GLU A 332 -6.43 -7.67 25.92
N ALA A 333 -5.10 -7.52 26.02
CA ALA A 333 -4.46 -6.22 26.18
C ALA A 333 -4.57 -5.37 24.90
N ASP A 334 -4.46 -5.98 23.71
CA ASP A 334 -4.62 -5.29 22.44
C ASP A 334 -6.05 -4.74 22.31
N LEU A 335 -7.04 -5.58 22.64
CA LEU A 335 -8.44 -5.21 22.62
C LEU A 335 -8.76 -4.11 23.65
N ALA A 336 -8.21 -4.21 24.86
CA ALA A 336 -8.36 -3.18 25.89
C ALA A 336 -7.72 -1.85 25.49
N ALA A 337 -6.53 -1.88 24.88
CA ALA A 337 -5.85 -0.67 24.37
C ALA A 337 -6.64 -0.02 23.22
N GLY A 338 -7.15 -0.84 22.29
CA GLY A 338 -8.04 -0.38 21.22
C GLY A 338 -9.32 0.24 21.78
N GLN A 339 -9.96 -0.41 22.75
CA GLN A 339 -11.18 0.09 23.39
C GLN A 339 -10.94 1.41 24.14
N LYS A 340 -9.80 1.55 24.82
CA LYS A 340 -9.41 2.81 25.43
C LYS A 340 -9.30 3.95 24.40
N LEU A 341 -8.67 3.69 23.25
CA LEU A 341 -8.61 4.66 22.16
C LEU A 341 -10.00 4.98 21.59
N VAL A 342 -10.93 4.03 21.57
CA VAL A 342 -12.33 4.28 21.17
C VAL A 342 -12.96 5.32 22.10
N GLU A 343 -12.85 5.12 23.41
CA GLU A 343 -13.42 6.00 24.43
C GLU A 343 -12.78 7.40 24.42
N GLU A 344 -11.45 7.44 24.34
CA GLU A 344 -10.68 8.69 24.43
C GLU A 344 -10.66 9.49 23.11
N LYS A 345 -10.90 8.83 21.98
CA LYS A 345 -10.73 9.44 20.64
C LYS A 345 -11.78 9.01 19.63
N PHE A 346 -11.82 7.76 19.21
CA PHE A 346 -12.52 7.37 17.96
C PHE A 346 -14.05 7.46 18.03
N SER A 347 -14.64 7.45 19.22
CA SER A 347 -16.08 7.70 19.43
C SER A 347 -16.41 9.15 19.80
N THR A 348 -15.41 10.01 20.01
CA THR A 348 -15.63 11.39 20.45
C THR A 348 -16.12 12.29 19.31
N GLU A 349 -17.01 13.23 19.63
CA GLU A 349 -17.44 14.27 18.69
C GLU A 349 -16.27 15.16 18.26
N GLN A 350 -15.33 15.43 19.17
CA GLN A 350 -14.14 16.23 18.88
C GLN A 350 -13.30 15.61 17.75
N TRP A 351 -13.08 14.29 17.79
CA TRP A 351 -12.36 13.60 16.72
C TRP A 351 -13.19 13.52 15.45
N ARG A 352 -14.45 13.12 15.55
CA ARG A 352 -15.35 12.96 14.38
C ARG A 352 -15.49 14.28 13.61
N HIS A 353 -15.68 15.40 14.30
CA HIS A 353 -15.89 16.71 13.70
C HIS A 353 -14.63 17.57 13.59
N ARG A 354 -13.44 17.01 13.84
CA ARG A 354 -12.17 17.70 13.64
C ARG A 354 -12.09 18.28 12.22
N VAL A 355 -11.87 19.59 12.13
CA VAL A 355 -11.48 20.28 10.90
C VAL A 355 -9.98 20.56 11.02
N PRO A 356 -9.12 19.93 10.19
CA PRO A 356 -7.67 20.12 10.25
C PRO A 356 -7.21 21.54 9.97
#